data_AF-A0A6J4YHV3-F1
#
_entry.id   AF-A0A6J4YHV3-F1
#
_cell.length_a   1.000
_cell.length_b   1.000
_cell.length_c   1.000
_cell.angle_alpha   90.00
_cell.angle_beta   90.00
_cell.angle_gamma   90.00
#
_symmetry.space_group_name_H-M   'P 1'
#
loop_
_entity.id
_entity.type
_entity.pdbx_description
1 polymer ?
#
loop_
_entity_poly.entity_id
_entity_poly.type
_entity_poly.pdbx_seq_one_letter_code
_entity_poly.pdbx_strand_id
1 'polypeptide(L)' 'MIGQGIHMINNQRVVMVTGASSGIGKCRAEYLALQGYHVCGTGRRIESANSEQWTSNTNLF' A
#
# COMPACT_ATOMS: atom_id res chain seq x y z
N MET A 1 31.59 1.96 -23.88
CA MET A 1 31.53 1.91 -22.40
C MET A 1 30.08 2.02 -22.01
N ILE A 2 29.51 0.97 -21.43
CA ILE A 2 28.07 0.81 -21.17
C ILE A 2 27.60 1.83 -20.12
N GLY A 3 26.53 2.57 -20.44
CA GLY A 3 25.92 3.54 -19.55
C GLY A 3 25.44 2.86 -18.27
N GLN A 4 25.86 3.40 -17.12
CA GLN A 4 25.44 2.92 -15.82
C GLN A 4 23.91 3.05 -15.72
N GLY A 5 23.23 1.92 -15.55
CA GLY A 5 21.78 1.87 -15.41
C GLY A 5 21.35 2.78 -14.26
N ILE A 6 20.52 3.77 -14.58
CA ILE A 6 20.02 4.76 -13.62
C ILE A 6 19.18 3.98 -12.59
N HIS A 7 19.74 3.74 -11.41
CA HIS A 7 18.98 3.11 -10.33
C HIS A 7 17.93 4.14 -9.88
N MET A 8 16.68 3.92 -10.29
CA MET A 8 15.55 4.71 -9.84
C MET A 8 15.28 4.37 -8.37
N ILE A 9 15.95 5.08 -7.46
CA ILE A 9 15.67 4.95 -6.03
C ILE A 9 14.38 5.74 -5.77
N ASN A 10 13.22 5.07 -5.83
CA ASN A 10 11.97 5.69 -5.40
C ASN A 10 12.01 5.87 -3.88
N ASN A 11 12.06 7.12 -3.40
CA ASN A 11 12.14 7.44 -1.97
C ASN A 11 10.76 7.33 -1.26
N GLN A 12 9.79 6.66 -1.88
CA GLN A 12 8.48 6.40 -1.30
C GLN A 12 8.63 5.39 -0.15
N ARG A 13 8.16 5.80 1.04
CA ARG A 13 8.26 4.98 2.25
C ARG A 13 7.23 3.85 2.19
N VAL A 14 7.69 2.61 2.37
CA VAL A 14 6.86 1.40 2.38
C VAL A 14 6.56 0.99 3.82
N VAL A 15 5.32 0.58 4.10
CA VAL A 15 4.88 0.12 5.43
C VAL A 15 4.01 -1.13 5.34
N MET A 16 4.21 -2.08 6.26
CA MET A 16 3.41 -3.29 6.38
C MET A 16 2.52 -3.20 7.62
N VAL A 17 1.22 -3.47 7.46
CA VAL A 17 0.24 -3.42 8.55
C VAL A 17 -0.39 -4.80 8.74
N THR A 18 -0.24 -5.38 9.93
CA THR A 18 -0.89 -6.64 10.32
C THR A 18 -2.26 -6.39 10.94
N GLY A 19 -3.23 -7.27 10.67
CA GLY A 19 -4.61 -7.03 11.11
C GLY A 19 -5.29 -5.89 10.35
N ALA A 20 -4.86 -5.62 9.10
CA ALA A 20 -5.34 -4.52 8.28
C ALA A 20 -6.77 -4.72 7.75
N SER A 21 -7.36 -5.90 7.98
CA SER A 21 -8.71 -6.22 7.51
C SER A 21 -9.83 -5.53 8.30
N SER A 22 -9.59 -5.10 9.55
CA SER A 22 -10.62 -4.46 10.37
C SER A 22 -10.02 -3.63 11.53
N GLY A 23 -10.90 -2.90 12.22
CA GLY A 23 -10.56 -2.17 13.45
C GLY A 23 -9.38 -1.22 13.29
N ILE A 24 -8.49 -1.22 14.28
CA ILE A 24 -7.36 -0.28 14.36
C ILE A 24 -6.37 -0.51 13.21
N GLY A 25 -6.14 -1.75 12.79
CA GLY A 25 -5.23 -2.06 11.69
C GLY A 25 -5.71 -1.48 10.37
N LYS A 26 -7.01 -1.60 10.07
CA LYS A 26 -7.63 -0.98 8.88
C LYS A 26 -7.49 0.54 8.90
N CYS A 27 -7.93 1.17 10.01
CA CYS A 27 -7.87 2.63 10.16
C CYS A 27 -6.44 3.17 10.01
N ARG A 28 -5.45 2.44 10.53
CA ARG A 28 -4.04 2.84 10.43
C ARG A 28 -3.48 2.65 9.03
N ALA A 29 -3.86 1.58 8.34
CA ALA A 29 -3.46 1.35 6.95
C ALA A 29 -4.01 2.44 6.03
N GLU A 30 -5.29 2.80 6.18
CA GLU A 30 -5.94 3.91 5.45
C GLU A 30 -5.27 5.26 5.76
N TYR A 31 -5.02 5.55 7.04
CA TYR A 31 -4.33 6.77 7.44
C TYR A 31 -2.93 6.89 6.79
N LEU A 32 -2.14 5.81 6.81
CA LEU A 32 -0.79 5.81 6.24
C LEU A 32 -0.79 5.98 4.71
N ALA A 33 -1.75 5.38 4.00
CA ALA A 33 -1.93 5.62 2.56
C ALA A 33 -2.23 7.11 2.28
N LEU A 34 -3.14 7.71 3.06
CA LEU A 34 -3.44 9.15 2.95
C LEU A 34 -2.23 10.04 3.24
N GLN A 35 -1.26 9.57 4.02
CA GLN A 35 0.01 10.28 4.26
C GLN A 35 1.09 10.00 3.19
N GLY A 36 0.75 9.28 2.10
CA GLY A 36 1.64 9.03 0.96
C GLY A 36 2.61 7.87 1.14
N TYR A 37 2.33 6.95 2.07
CA TYR A 37 3.10 5.72 2.20
C TYR A 37 2.56 4.66 1.25
N HIS A 38 3.44 3.84 0.69
CA HIS A 38 3.02 2.58 0.06
C HIS A 38 2.69 1.56 1.15
N VAL A 39 1.42 1.17 1.29
CA VAL A 39 0.99 0.30 2.39
C VAL A 39 0.67 -1.11 1.89
N CYS A 40 1.24 -2.11 2.55
CA CYS A 40 0.89 -3.52 2.39
C CYS A 40 0.10 -4.00 3.62
N GLY A 41 -1.18 -4.29 3.47
CA GLY A 41 -2.04 -4.81 4.54
C GLY A 41 -2.09 -6.34 4.57
N THR A 42 -2.09 -6.94 5.76
CA THR A 42 -2.31 -8.39 5.93
C THR A 42 -3.41 -8.68 6.95
N GLY A 43 -4.16 -9.77 6.72
CA GLY A 43 -5.23 -10.23 7.60
C GLY A 43 -5.51 -11.71 7.36
N ARG A 44 -6.16 -12.37 8.33
CA ARG A 44 -6.50 -13.81 8.22
C ARG A 44 -7.71 -14.07 7.32
N ARG A 45 -8.56 -13.06 7.15
CA ARG A 45 -9.74 -13.12 6.29
C ARG A 45 -9.46 -12.27 5.06
N ILE A 46 -9.57 -12.90 3.90
CA ILE A 46 -9.67 -12.16 2.64
C ILE A 46 -11.09 -11.58 2.67
N GLU A 47 -11.23 -10.29 3.01
CA GLU A 47 -12.46 -9.61 2.67
C GLU A 47 -12.50 -9.52 1.14
N SER A 48 -13.55 -10.05 0.53
CA SER A 48 -13.72 -10.00 -0.92
C SER A 48 -13.73 -8.53 -1.33
N ALA A 49 -12.61 -8.05 -1.87
CA ALA A 49 -12.52 -6.75 -2.55
C ALA A 49 -13.37 -6.82 -3.82
N ASN A 50 -14.69 -6.72 -3.66
CA ASN A 50 -15.65 -6.60 -4.74
C ASN A 50 -16.56 -5.43 -4.37
N SER A 51 -16.15 -4.19 -4.64
CA SER A 51 -16.81 -3.46 -5.72
C SER A 51 -15.96 -2.37 -6.39
N GLU A 52 -14.66 -2.30 -6.16
CA GLU A 52 -13.78 -1.44 -6.96
C GLU A 52 -12.51 -2.23 -7.21
N GLN A 53 -12.34 -2.64 -8.46
CA GLN A 53 -11.04 -3.00 -8.97
C GLN A 53 -10.09 -1.89 -8.52
N TRP A 54 -9.07 -2.25 -7.74
CA TRP A 54 -8.01 -1.37 -7.26
C TRP A 54 -7.20 -0.90 -8.48
N THR A 55 -7.81 -0.03 -9.29
CA THR A 55 -7.25 0.48 -10.53
C THR A 55 -6.67 1.85 -10.24
N SER A 56 -5.36 1.86 -10.01
CA SER A 56 -4.36 2.83 -10.47
C SER A 56 -4.59 4.36 -10.43
N ASN A 57 -5.74 4.88 -9.97
CA ASN A 57 -6.07 6.31 -10.01
C ASN A 57 -6.56 6.90 -8.68
N THR A 58 -6.57 6.11 -7.60
CA THR A 58 -6.74 6.65 -6.25
C THR A 58 -5.75 5.99 -5.33
N ASN A 59 -4.95 6.82 -4.64
CA ASN A 59 -4.03 6.44 -3.58
C ASN A 59 -4.76 5.75 -2.42
N LEU A 60 -5.05 4.47 -2.60
CA LEU A 60 -5.55 3.53 -1.60
C LEU A 60 -4.91 2.18 -1.96
N PHE A 61 -3.62 1.95 -1.82
CA PHE A 61 -2.62 2.51 -0.91
C PHE A 61 -1.35 2.99 -1.64
#